data_AF-A0A817XCQ6-F1
#
_entry.id   AF-A0A817XCQ6-F1
#
_cell.length_a   1.000
_cell.length_b   1.000
_cell.length_c   1.000
_cell.angle_alpha   90.00
_cell.angle_beta   90.00
_cell.angle_gamma   90.00
#
_symmetry.space_group_name_H-M   'P 1'
#
loop_
_entity.id
_entity.type
_entity.pdbx_description
1 polymer ?
#
loop_
_entity_poly.entity_id
_entity_poly.type
_entity_poly.pdbx_seq_one_letter_code
_entity_poly.pdbx_strand_id
1 'polypeptide(L)'
;MLISDINTIIQNENSSTPTTNDRQILAKLKIYSNLAEIIQPLGDLPLEFSAEDWSNIRSDSLTLIGSNVNLTGQTITEKKNSFNNQLIYVRSPLSSQTETRFLEATMIDENRSLVKFVDNNISQEPIFFTVSSNEILYINEPLRSKYYVNFTYDATDTVYVSYLRSNLNWKTRYQLYLFDESEEPILIAMADIRNNGKSRIDIENAELLAGDINLKMSDQQNSGAENGFYRALAPAYNSQFPTTVEKSQEVAGVYVYTINQSFSIDSKTNYLLPMFRPQVNVTRFVSIYKTYFYGVTKSTGKGERSYRLSSDVFLPRGNCMIREYDYFVGERYL
;
A
#
# COMPACT_ATOMS: atom_id res chain seq x y z
N MET A 1 -53.10 -23.19 -38.10
CA MET A 1 -51.72 -22.80 -37.78
C MET A 1 -51.66 -22.70 -36.26
N LEU A 2 -51.07 -23.72 -35.62
CA LEU A 2 -50.57 -23.88 -34.22
C LEU A 2 -51.39 -23.23 -33.08
N ILE A 3 -52.13 -23.94 -32.21
CA ILE A 3 -51.78 -24.95 -31.17
C ILE A 3 -50.92 -24.39 -30.01
N SER A 4 -51.46 -24.59 -28.78
CA SER A 4 -50.81 -24.73 -27.44
C SER A 4 -50.16 -23.52 -26.78
N ASP A 5 -50.11 -23.36 -25.46
CA ASP A 5 -50.76 -24.03 -24.32
C ASP A 5 -50.49 -23.20 -23.05
N ILE A 6 -51.36 -23.43 -22.06
CA ILE A 6 -51.29 -23.07 -20.64
C ILE A 6 -50.12 -23.79 -19.94
N ASN A 7 -49.39 -23.13 -19.02
CA ASN A 7 -48.99 -23.65 -17.69
C ASN A 7 -48.04 -22.70 -16.90
N THR A 8 -48.57 -22.07 -15.84
CA THR A 8 -48.33 -22.36 -14.40
C THR A 8 -46.92 -22.70 -13.85
N ILE A 9 -46.46 -21.85 -12.90
CA ILE A 9 -45.58 -22.08 -11.71
C ILE A 9 -44.11 -22.48 -12.00
N ILE A 10 -43.09 -21.73 -11.54
CA ILE A 10 -42.41 -21.86 -10.22
C ILE A 10 -41.85 -20.50 -9.76
N GLN A 11 -42.19 -20.11 -8.54
CA GLN A 11 -41.41 -19.16 -7.72
C GLN A 11 -40.07 -19.80 -7.39
N ASN A 12 -38.95 -19.09 -7.59
CA ASN A 12 -37.78 -19.31 -6.76
C ASN A 12 -37.24 -17.96 -6.30
N GLU A 13 -37.34 -17.78 -4.99
CA GLU A 13 -36.71 -16.75 -4.19
C GLU A 13 -35.21 -16.75 -4.46
N ASN A 14 -34.72 -15.79 -5.25
CA ASN A 14 -33.34 -15.34 -5.13
C ASN A 14 -33.33 -14.18 -4.14
N SER A 15 -33.49 -14.54 -2.87
CA SER A 15 -33.03 -13.73 -1.75
C SER A 15 -31.50 -13.72 -1.78
N SER A 16 -30.94 -12.81 -2.58
CA SER A 16 -29.56 -12.37 -2.38
C SER A 16 -29.52 -11.66 -1.03
N THR A 17 -29.23 -12.40 0.03
CA THR A 17 -28.76 -11.82 1.28
C THR A 17 -27.56 -10.94 0.93
N PRO A 18 -27.58 -9.63 1.25
CA PRO A 18 -26.40 -8.80 1.11
C PRO A 18 -25.35 -9.38 2.07
N THR A 19 -24.34 -10.03 1.49
CA THR A 19 -23.14 -10.44 2.19
C THR A 19 -22.53 -9.23 2.86
N THR A 20 -22.37 -9.33 4.19
CA THR A 20 -21.52 -8.53 5.07
C THR A 20 -21.39 -7.07 4.66
N ASN A 21 -22.12 -6.18 5.36
CA ASN A 21 -21.90 -4.74 5.34
C ASN A 21 -20.40 -4.42 5.27
N ASP A 22 -19.91 -4.08 4.08
CA ASP A 22 -18.68 -3.32 3.86
C ASP A 22 -18.94 -1.95 4.50
N ARG A 23 -18.91 -1.91 5.83
CA ARG A 23 -18.77 -0.65 6.55
C ARG A 23 -17.42 -0.14 6.11
N GLN A 24 -17.42 0.79 5.16
CA GLN A 24 -16.24 1.57 4.82
C GLN A 24 -15.76 2.22 6.11
N ILE A 25 -14.71 1.66 6.70
CA ILE A 25 -14.10 2.20 7.90
C ILE A 25 -13.33 3.43 7.44
N LEU A 26 -13.88 4.61 7.68
CA LEU A 26 -13.20 5.86 7.44
C LEU A 26 -12.08 6.01 8.47
N ALA A 27 -10.84 5.94 8.00
CA ALA A 27 -9.65 6.06 8.84
C ALA A 27 -9.13 7.51 8.84
N LYS A 28 -8.56 7.92 9.98
CA LYS A 28 -7.71 9.10 10.08
C LYS A 28 -6.26 8.68 9.83
N LEU A 29 -5.55 9.43 9.01
CA LEU A 29 -4.18 9.09 8.63
C LEU A 29 -3.17 10.13 9.06
N LYS A 30 -2.00 9.67 9.49
CA LYS A 30 -0.79 10.49 9.55
C LYS A 30 0.26 9.90 8.63
N ILE A 31 0.53 10.55 7.50
CA ILE A 31 1.40 10.04 6.46
C ILE A 31 2.75 10.73 6.58
N TYR A 32 3.80 9.92 6.70
CA TYR A 32 5.19 10.32 6.78
C TYR A 32 5.90 9.98 5.45
N SER A 33 7.17 10.34 5.34
CA SER A 33 7.95 10.12 4.11
C SER A 33 8.17 8.64 3.75
N ASN A 34 8.09 7.74 4.73
CA ASN A 34 8.37 6.32 4.57
C ASN A 34 7.33 5.37 5.18
N LEU A 35 6.34 5.88 5.92
CA LEU A 35 5.29 5.08 6.55
C LEU A 35 4.04 5.94 6.80
N ALA A 36 2.94 5.32 7.20
CA ALA A 36 1.75 6.01 7.67
C ALA A 36 1.23 5.38 8.96
N GLU A 37 0.74 6.20 9.87
CA GLU A 37 -0.08 5.78 11.00
C GLU A 37 -1.55 5.76 10.56
N ILE A 38 -2.19 4.61 10.74
CA ILE A 38 -3.63 4.42 10.54
C ILE A 38 -4.29 4.51 11.90
N ILE A 39 -5.25 5.41 12.05
CA ILE A 39 -6.06 5.55 13.25
C ILE A 39 -7.52 5.33 12.87
N GLN A 40 -8.16 4.33 13.47
CA GLN A 40 -9.56 4.02 13.19
C GLN A 40 -10.29 3.60 14.47
N PRO A 41 -11.63 3.76 14.54
CA PRO A 41 -12.41 3.26 15.66
C PRO A 41 -12.14 1.77 15.89
N LEU A 42 -12.04 1.36 17.16
CA LEU A 42 -11.84 -0.04 17.48
C LEU A 42 -13.11 -0.83 17.11
N GLY A 43 -12.95 -1.79 16.18
CA GLY A 43 -14.01 -2.71 15.79
C GLY A 43 -14.15 -3.91 16.74
N ASP A 44 -14.92 -4.90 16.32
CA ASP A 44 -15.10 -6.14 17.07
C ASP A 44 -13.77 -6.91 17.18
N LEU A 45 -13.50 -7.45 18.36
CA LEU A 45 -12.30 -8.25 18.62
C LEU A 45 -12.55 -9.75 18.38
N PRO A 46 -11.56 -10.51 17.89
CA PRO A 46 -10.23 -10.03 17.47
C PRO A 46 -10.25 -9.27 16.14
N LEU A 47 -9.38 -8.26 16.00
CA LEU A 47 -9.16 -7.59 14.71
C LEU A 47 -8.57 -8.58 13.71
N GLU A 48 -9.11 -8.60 12.50
CA GLU A 48 -8.67 -9.49 11.43
C GLU A 48 -7.88 -8.72 10.37
N PHE A 49 -6.72 -9.26 10.00
CA PHE A 49 -5.89 -8.77 8.91
C PHE A 49 -5.58 -9.88 7.91
N SER A 50 -5.64 -9.58 6.62
CA SER A 50 -5.11 -10.44 5.57
C SER A 50 -3.59 -10.56 5.70
N ALA A 51 -2.98 -11.66 5.23
CA ALA A 51 -1.52 -11.78 5.18
C ALA A 51 -0.84 -10.63 4.41
N GLU A 52 -1.54 -10.05 3.43
CA GLU A 52 -0.99 -8.97 2.61
C GLU A 52 -1.08 -7.61 3.27
N ASP A 53 -2.14 -7.34 4.03
CA ASP A 53 -2.18 -6.14 4.85
C ASP A 53 -1.17 -6.27 5.98
N TRP A 54 -1.11 -7.44 6.63
CA TRP A 54 -0.18 -7.72 7.72
C TRP A 54 1.28 -7.56 7.33
N SER A 55 1.68 -7.99 6.12
CA SER A 55 3.07 -7.85 5.66
C SER A 55 3.53 -6.40 5.52
N ASN A 56 2.60 -5.45 5.47
CA ASN A 56 2.89 -4.03 5.44
C ASN A 56 2.67 -3.35 6.80
N ILE A 57 2.12 -4.05 7.78
CA ILE A 57 1.90 -3.55 9.13
C ILE A 57 3.11 -3.88 10.00
N ARG A 58 3.58 -2.89 10.75
CA ARG A 58 4.63 -3.11 11.75
C ARG A 58 3.99 -3.71 13.01
N SER A 59 4.21 -5.00 13.27
CA SER A 59 3.46 -5.74 14.29
C SER A 59 3.61 -5.20 15.72
N ASP A 60 4.75 -4.59 16.05
CA ASP A 60 5.02 -3.93 17.34
C ASP A 60 4.43 -2.51 17.45
N SER A 61 3.79 -2.01 16.39
CA SER A 61 3.19 -0.67 16.38
C SER A 61 1.69 -0.65 16.69
N LEU A 62 1.04 -1.81 16.70
CA LEU A 62 -0.38 -1.87 17.00
C LEU A 62 -0.63 -1.53 18.47
N THR A 63 -1.41 -0.48 18.71
CA THR A 63 -1.79 -0.04 20.05
C THR A 63 -3.22 0.49 20.06
N LEU A 64 -3.76 0.69 21.25
CA LEU A 64 -5.03 1.37 21.47
C LEU A 64 -4.77 2.80 21.91
N ILE A 65 -5.54 3.73 21.36
CA ILE A 65 -5.53 5.14 21.74
C ILE A 65 -6.94 5.57 22.16
N GLY A 66 -7.02 6.46 23.14
CA GLY A 66 -8.27 6.96 23.68
C GLY A 66 -8.06 7.54 25.08
N SER A 67 -9.04 8.33 25.54
CA SER A 67 -9.03 8.83 26.92
C SER A 67 -9.15 7.64 27.89
N ASN A 68 -8.21 7.53 28.83
CA ASN A 68 -8.22 6.51 29.89
C ASN A 68 -8.19 5.04 29.41
N VAL A 69 -7.56 4.77 28.27
CA VAL A 69 -7.32 3.37 27.85
C VAL A 69 -6.16 2.80 28.64
N ASN A 70 -6.42 1.71 29.38
CA ASN A 70 -5.41 0.92 30.07
C ASN A 70 -5.27 -0.45 29.39
N LEU A 71 -4.24 -0.61 28.57
CA LEU A 71 -3.95 -1.86 27.88
C LEU A 71 -3.25 -2.84 28.83
N THR A 72 -3.89 -3.96 29.14
CA THR A 72 -3.37 -5.00 30.05
C THR A 72 -2.80 -6.22 29.33
N GLY A 73 -3.17 -6.43 28.05
CA GLY A 73 -2.62 -7.51 27.25
C GLY A 73 -2.87 -7.35 25.75
N GLN A 74 -1.99 -7.94 24.94
CA GLN A 74 -2.13 -8.00 23.50
C GLN A 74 -1.69 -9.39 23.02
N THR A 75 -2.50 -10.01 22.17
CA THR A 75 -2.19 -11.30 21.57
C THR A 75 -2.31 -11.21 20.07
N ILE A 76 -1.25 -11.56 19.36
CA ILE A 76 -1.23 -11.68 17.90
C ILE A 76 -1.19 -13.16 17.56
N THR A 77 -2.16 -13.64 16.79
CA THR A 77 -2.23 -15.03 16.34
C THR A 77 -2.27 -15.09 14.82
N GLU A 78 -1.28 -15.73 14.22
CA GLU A 78 -1.38 -16.14 12.82
C GLU A 78 -2.19 -17.44 12.75
N LYS A 79 -3.34 -17.41 12.06
CA LYS A 79 -3.99 -18.64 11.63
C LYS A 79 -3.58 -18.91 10.19
N LYS A 80 -2.66 -19.85 10.04
CA LYS A 80 -2.39 -20.48 8.75
C LYS A 80 -3.55 -21.41 8.44
N ASN A 81 -4.14 -21.30 7.26
CA ASN A 81 -5.06 -22.33 6.82
C ASN A 81 -4.21 -23.54 6.48
N SER A 82 -4.37 -24.58 7.27
CA SER A 82 -3.72 -25.85 7.02
C SER A 82 -4.52 -26.62 5.99
N PHE A 83 -3.83 -27.28 5.07
CA PHE A 83 -4.46 -28.26 4.18
C PHE A 83 -4.73 -29.59 4.87
N ASN A 84 -4.36 -29.74 6.16
CA ASN A 84 -4.65 -30.94 6.91
C ASN A 84 -6.16 -31.24 6.91
N ASN A 85 -6.49 -32.49 6.62
CA ASN A 85 -7.82 -33.05 6.38
C ASN A 85 -8.56 -32.51 5.14
N GLN A 86 -7.87 -31.81 4.23
CA GLN A 86 -8.47 -31.41 2.95
C GLN A 86 -8.23 -32.45 1.85
N LEU A 87 -9.19 -32.52 0.93
CA LEU A 87 -9.12 -33.32 -0.27
C LEU A 87 -8.15 -32.67 -1.28
N ILE A 88 -7.24 -33.47 -1.84
CA ILE A 88 -6.24 -33.07 -2.82
C ILE A 88 -6.14 -34.14 -3.91
N TYR A 89 -5.58 -33.77 -5.06
CA TYR A 89 -5.21 -34.72 -6.09
C TYR A 89 -3.69 -34.90 -6.07
N VAL A 90 -3.22 -36.14 -5.98
CA VAL A 90 -1.80 -36.47 -6.04
C VAL A 90 -1.49 -37.21 -7.32
N ARG A 91 -0.36 -36.91 -7.96
CA ARG A 91 0.07 -37.66 -9.15
C ARG A 91 0.26 -39.13 -8.76
N SER A 92 -0.40 -40.02 -9.50
CA SER A 92 -0.28 -41.46 -9.28
C SER A 92 1.17 -41.89 -9.53
N PRO A 93 1.78 -42.72 -8.67
CA PRO A 93 3.09 -43.31 -8.94
C PRO A 93 3.09 -44.25 -10.16
N LEU A 94 1.91 -44.68 -10.62
CA LEU A 94 1.72 -45.47 -11.83
C LEU A 94 1.59 -44.61 -13.11
N SER A 95 1.73 -43.28 -12.99
CA SER A 95 1.72 -42.38 -14.16
C SER A 95 2.92 -42.67 -15.06
N SER A 96 2.67 -42.77 -16.37
CA SER A 96 3.73 -42.92 -17.37
C SER A 96 4.17 -41.55 -17.92
N GLN A 97 5.19 -41.53 -18.77
CA GLN A 97 5.59 -40.31 -19.48
C GLN A 97 4.52 -39.78 -20.44
N THR A 98 3.59 -40.64 -20.88
CA THR A 98 2.57 -40.31 -21.88
C THR A 98 1.18 -40.08 -21.29
N GLU A 99 0.92 -40.53 -20.06
CA GLU A 99 -0.37 -40.36 -19.39
C GLU A 99 -0.16 -40.03 -17.91
N THR A 100 -0.55 -38.81 -17.53
CA THR A 100 -0.52 -38.38 -16.13
C THR A 100 -1.87 -38.70 -15.49
N ARG A 101 -1.86 -39.54 -14.46
CA ARG A 101 -3.06 -39.88 -13.69
C ARG A 101 -2.96 -39.25 -12.32
N PHE A 102 -4.10 -38.79 -11.81
CA PHE A 102 -4.21 -38.24 -10.47
C PHE A 102 -5.10 -39.13 -9.61
N LEU A 103 -4.72 -39.27 -8.35
CA LEU A 103 -5.45 -39.99 -7.32
C LEU A 103 -6.01 -38.98 -6.34
N GLU A 104 -7.27 -39.16 -5.96
CA GLU A 104 -7.88 -38.37 -4.89
C GLU A 104 -7.34 -38.87 -3.54
N ALA A 105 -6.79 -37.97 -2.74
CA ALA A 105 -6.24 -38.27 -1.43
C ALA A 105 -6.62 -37.18 -0.41
N THR A 106 -6.51 -37.50 0.87
CA THR A 106 -6.66 -36.53 1.96
C THR A 106 -5.28 -36.14 2.47
N MET A 107 -4.97 -34.84 2.52
CA MET A 107 -3.75 -34.35 3.16
C MET A 107 -3.85 -34.57 4.67
N ILE A 108 -2.88 -35.23 5.28
CA ILE A 108 -2.85 -35.50 6.74
C ILE A 108 -1.89 -34.56 7.45
N ASP A 109 -0.71 -34.34 6.87
CA ASP A 109 0.30 -33.43 7.39
C ASP A 109 1.00 -32.72 6.22
N GLU A 110 0.65 -31.45 6.01
CA GLU A 110 1.20 -30.61 4.96
C GLU A 110 2.72 -30.39 5.08
N ASN A 111 3.27 -30.34 6.30
CA ASN A 111 4.69 -30.08 6.50
C ASN A 111 5.57 -31.28 6.12
N ARG A 112 4.98 -32.48 6.14
CA ARG A 112 5.63 -33.72 5.76
C ARG A 112 5.14 -34.24 4.41
N SER A 113 4.24 -33.50 3.75
CA SER A 113 3.49 -33.95 2.57
C SER A 113 2.88 -35.35 2.73
N LEU A 114 2.40 -35.67 3.93
CA LEU A 114 1.81 -36.97 4.24
C LEU A 114 0.36 -36.99 3.79
N VAL A 115 0.02 -37.96 2.93
CA VAL A 115 -1.33 -38.10 2.38
C VAL A 115 -1.91 -39.46 2.72
N LYS A 116 -3.24 -39.49 2.88
CA LYS A 116 -4.04 -40.68 3.09
C LYS A 116 -4.85 -40.96 1.83
N PHE A 117 -4.64 -42.13 1.25
CA PHE A 117 -5.41 -42.63 0.13
C PHE A 117 -6.34 -43.75 0.59
N VAL A 118 -7.59 -43.72 0.14
CA VAL A 118 -8.58 -44.75 0.42
C VAL A 118 -9.21 -45.16 -0.91
N ASP A 119 -8.93 -46.38 -1.34
CA ASP A 119 -9.61 -47.01 -2.47
C ASP A 119 -10.11 -48.38 -2.04
N ASN A 120 -11.42 -48.47 -1.86
CA ASN A 120 -12.11 -49.68 -1.39
C ASN A 120 -11.96 -50.85 -2.38
N ASN A 121 -11.52 -50.61 -3.62
CA ASN A 121 -11.26 -51.67 -4.59
C ASN A 121 -9.86 -52.27 -4.46
N ILE A 122 -8.91 -51.53 -3.87
CA ILE A 122 -7.51 -51.93 -3.76
C ILE A 122 -7.19 -52.46 -2.35
N SER A 123 -7.70 -51.80 -1.31
CA SER A 123 -7.42 -52.16 0.08
C SER A 123 -8.59 -51.77 0.99
N GLN A 124 -8.89 -52.61 1.98
CA GLN A 124 -9.83 -52.25 3.06
C GLN A 124 -9.19 -51.27 4.06
N GLU A 125 -7.86 -51.18 4.09
CA GLU A 125 -7.11 -50.30 4.98
C GLU A 125 -6.60 -49.05 4.23
N PRO A 126 -6.61 -47.88 4.88
CA PRO A 126 -6.08 -46.65 4.31
C PRO A 126 -4.56 -46.74 4.11
N ILE A 127 -4.09 -46.28 2.96
CA ILE A 127 -2.66 -46.24 2.62
C ILE A 127 -2.14 -44.83 2.90
N PHE A 128 -1.03 -44.74 3.63
CA PHE A 128 -0.36 -43.48 3.93
C PHE A 128 0.99 -43.41 3.23
N PHE A 129 1.28 -42.31 2.57
CA PHE A 129 2.57 -42.10 1.91
C PHE A 129 2.90 -40.61 1.79
N THR A 130 4.17 -40.30 1.55
CA THR A 130 4.65 -38.93 1.31
C THR A 130 4.71 -38.65 -0.19
N VAL A 131 4.31 -37.45 -0.59
CA VAL A 131 4.35 -37.00 -2.00
C VAL A 131 5.18 -35.73 -2.16
N SER A 132 5.77 -35.52 -3.33
CA SER A 132 6.51 -34.29 -3.59
C SER A 132 5.54 -33.12 -3.78
N SER A 133 5.90 -31.91 -3.33
CA SER A 133 4.99 -30.75 -3.39
C SER A 133 4.56 -30.37 -4.82
N ASN A 134 5.39 -30.69 -5.82
CA ASN A 134 5.08 -30.49 -7.25
C ASN A 134 4.16 -31.58 -7.84
N GLU A 135 3.84 -32.62 -7.08
CA GLU A 135 2.94 -33.71 -7.46
C GLU A 135 1.55 -33.58 -6.83
N ILE A 136 1.34 -32.53 -6.02
CA ILE A 136 0.07 -32.22 -5.37
C ILE A 136 -0.65 -31.15 -6.18
N LEU A 137 -1.91 -31.42 -6.51
CA LEU A 137 -2.86 -30.46 -7.03
C LEU A 137 -3.91 -30.19 -5.95
N TYR A 138 -3.99 -28.94 -5.51
CA TYR A 138 -4.99 -28.50 -4.56
C TYR A 138 -6.31 -28.19 -5.28
N ILE A 139 -7.42 -28.65 -4.71
CA ILE A 139 -8.76 -28.45 -5.28
C ILE A 139 -9.21 -27.00 -5.09
N ASN A 140 -8.85 -26.42 -3.95
CA ASN A 140 -9.07 -25.01 -3.64
C ASN A 140 -7.72 -24.30 -3.63
N GLU A 141 -7.70 -23.04 -4.06
CA GLU A 141 -6.52 -22.20 -3.84
C GLU A 141 -6.18 -22.15 -2.34
N PRO A 142 -4.89 -22.14 -1.97
CA PRO A 142 -4.49 -21.95 -0.58
C PRO A 142 -5.13 -20.68 -0.04
N LEU A 143 -6.03 -20.82 0.93
CA LEU A 143 -6.53 -19.68 1.67
C LEU A 143 -5.35 -19.07 2.40
N ARG A 144 -4.98 -17.85 2.03
CA ARG A 144 -3.82 -17.15 2.59
C ARG A 144 -3.95 -17.01 4.10
N SER A 145 -2.82 -16.98 4.82
CA SER A 145 -2.82 -16.78 6.27
C SER A 145 -3.65 -15.55 6.66
N LYS A 146 -4.31 -15.62 7.81
CA LYS A 146 -4.96 -14.49 8.44
C LYS A 146 -4.30 -14.21 9.79
N TYR A 147 -4.20 -12.94 10.14
CA TYR A 147 -3.65 -12.48 11.40
C TYR A 147 -4.77 -11.92 12.25
N TYR A 148 -4.82 -12.37 13.51
CA TYR A 148 -5.82 -11.95 14.48
C TYR A 148 -5.13 -11.23 15.61
N VAL A 149 -5.60 -10.03 15.93
CA VAL A 149 -5.06 -9.22 17.02
C VAL A 149 -6.13 -9.03 18.06
N ASN A 150 -5.88 -9.53 19.25
CA ASN A 150 -6.76 -9.34 20.39
C ASN A 150 -6.10 -8.42 21.41
N PHE A 151 -6.92 -7.61 22.07
CA PHE A 151 -6.49 -6.72 23.15
C PHE A 151 -7.30 -7.03 24.41
N THR A 152 -6.63 -7.06 25.55
CA THR A 152 -7.27 -7.01 26.86
C THR A 152 -7.03 -5.60 27.40
N TYR A 153 -8.09 -4.84 27.65
CA TYR A 153 -7.99 -3.45 28.06
C TYR A 153 -9.20 -3.02 28.89
N ASP A 154 -9.00 -1.97 29.68
CA ASP A 154 -10.06 -1.22 30.34
C ASP A 154 -10.13 0.18 29.70
N ALA A 155 -11.34 0.69 29.44
CA ALA A 155 -11.54 2.04 28.93
C ALA A 155 -12.89 2.61 29.40
N THR A 156 -12.94 3.93 29.59
CA THR A 156 -14.18 4.66 29.92
C THR A 156 -14.83 5.34 28.72
N ASP A 157 -14.04 5.56 27.67
CA ASP A 157 -14.40 6.38 26.51
C ASP A 157 -14.21 5.62 25.19
N THR A 158 -14.46 6.30 24.08
CA THR A 158 -14.23 5.75 22.73
C THR A 158 -12.77 5.35 22.55
N VAL A 159 -12.56 4.12 22.09
CA VAL A 159 -11.25 3.55 21.82
C VAL A 159 -11.01 3.47 20.32
N TYR A 160 -9.80 3.81 19.92
CA TYR A 160 -9.31 3.69 18.55
C TYR A 160 -8.13 2.73 18.52
N VAL A 161 -7.96 2.03 17.41
CA VAL A 161 -6.71 1.29 17.14
C VAL A 161 -5.80 2.18 16.30
N SER A 162 -4.53 2.25 16.69
CA SER A 162 -3.46 2.89 15.92
C SER A 162 -2.40 1.86 15.53
N TYR A 163 -1.91 1.94 14.29
CA TYR A 163 -0.82 1.09 13.80
C TYR A 163 -0.10 1.71 12.60
N LEU A 164 1.16 1.32 12.40
CA LEU A 164 2.00 1.82 11.31
C LEU A 164 1.97 0.88 10.11
N ARG A 165 1.81 1.45 8.91
CA ARG A 165 1.92 0.79 7.61
C ARG A 165 3.09 1.34 6.79
N SER A 166 3.87 0.48 6.16
CA SER A 166 5.01 0.87 5.30
C SER A 166 4.64 1.10 3.83
N ASN A 167 3.49 0.58 3.40
CA ASN A 167 3.05 0.67 2.01
C ASN A 167 2.38 2.01 1.65
N LEU A 168 2.19 2.91 2.62
CA LEU A 168 1.61 4.22 2.42
C LEU A 168 2.63 5.29 2.83
N ASN A 169 2.98 6.16 1.89
CA ASN A 169 3.92 7.26 2.12
C ASN A 169 3.57 8.44 1.23
N TRP A 170 4.18 9.59 1.48
CA TRP A 170 4.03 10.76 0.62
C TRP A 170 5.36 11.46 0.37
N LYS A 171 5.42 12.19 -0.74
CA LYS A 171 6.53 13.09 -1.08
C LYS A 171 5.98 14.37 -1.67
N THR A 172 6.74 15.46 -1.59
CA THR A 172 6.38 16.68 -2.31
C THR A 172 7.00 16.67 -3.71
N ARG A 173 6.21 17.11 -4.68
CA ARG A 173 6.64 17.36 -6.06
C ARG A 173 6.39 18.83 -6.38
N TYR A 174 7.37 19.46 -6.99
CA TYR A 174 7.30 20.84 -7.42
C TYR A 174 7.40 20.97 -8.94
N GLN A 175 6.71 21.97 -9.47
CA GLN A 175 6.89 22.48 -10.82
C GLN A 175 7.20 23.97 -10.73
N LEU A 176 8.44 24.32 -11.08
CA LEU A 176 8.88 25.70 -11.17
C LEU A 176 8.79 26.16 -12.63
N TYR A 177 7.92 27.13 -12.88
CA TYR A 177 7.80 27.82 -14.15
C TYR A 177 8.53 29.14 -14.07
N LEU A 178 9.49 29.31 -14.96
CA LEU A 178 10.26 30.52 -15.12
C LEU A 178 9.92 31.13 -16.48
N PHE A 179 9.33 32.31 -16.44
CA PHE A 179 8.92 33.04 -17.64
C PHE A 179 10.02 34.00 -18.09
N ASP A 180 9.66 34.91 -19.00
CA ASP A 180 10.52 36.03 -19.36
C ASP A 180 10.76 36.96 -18.16
N GLU A 181 11.63 37.95 -18.32
CA GLU A 181 11.97 38.87 -17.22
C GLU A 181 10.81 39.78 -16.77
N SER A 182 9.65 39.71 -17.44
CA SER A 182 8.48 40.54 -17.12
C SER A 182 7.41 39.82 -16.28
N GLU A 183 7.56 38.51 -16.06
CA GLU A 183 6.60 37.70 -15.32
C GLU A 183 7.24 37.06 -14.07
N GLU A 184 6.48 37.04 -12.98
CA GLU A 184 6.91 36.44 -11.72
C GLU A 184 7.01 34.90 -11.84
N PRO A 185 8.05 34.27 -11.26
CA PRO A 185 8.19 32.82 -11.28
C PRO A 185 7.05 32.14 -10.51
N ILE A 186 6.51 31.06 -11.07
CA ILE A 186 5.42 30.30 -10.44
C ILE A 186 5.96 28.96 -9.93
N LEU A 187 5.83 28.71 -8.63
CA LEU A 187 6.10 27.40 -8.03
C LEU A 187 4.79 26.71 -7.66
N ILE A 188 4.50 25.60 -8.33
CA ILE A 188 3.36 24.73 -8.01
C ILE A 188 3.86 23.58 -7.15
N ALA A 189 3.33 23.46 -5.92
CA ALA A 189 3.59 22.34 -5.03
C ALA A 189 2.44 21.32 -5.10
N MET A 190 2.80 20.03 -5.11
CA MET A 190 1.86 18.91 -5.13
C MET A 190 2.32 17.85 -4.13
N ALA A 191 1.38 17.25 -3.40
CA ALA A 191 1.62 16.08 -2.58
C ALA A 191 1.40 14.82 -3.44
N ASP A 192 2.42 13.98 -3.52
CA ASP A 192 2.41 12.68 -4.19
C ASP A 192 2.27 11.61 -3.12
N ILE A 193 1.04 11.13 -2.90
CA ILE A 193 0.70 10.11 -1.90
C ILE A 193 0.65 8.76 -2.60
N ARG A 194 1.47 7.81 -2.14
CA ARG A 194 1.63 6.50 -2.78
C ARG A 194 1.09 5.39 -1.91
N ASN A 195 0.15 4.60 -2.43
CA ASN A 195 -0.32 3.36 -1.83
C ASN A 195 0.24 2.16 -2.61
N ASN A 196 1.30 1.53 -2.11
CA ASN A 196 1.87 0.30 -2.63
C ASN A 196 1.16 -0.97 -2.14
N GLY A 197 0.09 -0.81 -1.36
CA GLY A 197 -0.70 -1.93 -0.85
C GLY A 197 -1.54 -2.59 -1.94
N LYS A 198 -2.12 -3.73 -1.58
CA LYS A 198 -3.10 -4.43 -2.42
C LYS A 198 -4.54 -4.03 -2.15
N SER A 199 -4.78 -3.27 -1.08
CA SER A 199 -6.09 -2.85 -0.63
C SER A 199 -6.28 -1.35 -0.85
N ARG A 200 -7.49 -0.96 -1.26
CA ARG A 200 -7.95 0.43 -1.24
C ARG A 200 -8.04 0.91 0.21
N ILE A 201 -7.79 2.20 0.44
CA ILE A 201 -7.96 2.83 1.75
C ILE A 201 -8.94 3.99 1.58
N ASP A 202 -9.97 4.02 2.42
CA ASP A 202 -10.93 5.11 2.53
C ASP A 202 -10.55 5.99 3.72
N ILE A 203 -10.40 7.29 3.48
CA ILE A 203 -9.73 8.23 4.37
C ILE A 203 -10.73 9.32 4.73
N GLU A 204 -10.96 9.53 6.02
CA GLU A 204 -11.81 10.62 6.52
C GLU A 204 -11.09 11.97 6.37
N ASN A 205 -9.86 12.01 6.90
CA ASN A 205 -8.93 13.12 6.93
C ASN A 205 -7.50 12.57 7.01
N ALA A 206 -6.53 13.36 6.56
CA ALA A 206 -5.13 12.99 6.63
C ALA A 206 -4.24 14.16 7.02
N GLU A 207 -3.16 13.85 7.73
CA GLU A 207 -2.04 14.75 8.01
C GLU A 207 -0.83 14.27 7.21
N LEU A 208 -0.20 15.16 6.45
CA LEU A 208 1.06 14.92 5.77
C LEU A 208 2.19 15.55 6.60
N LEU A 209 3.11 14.73 7.11
CA LEU A 209 4.16 15.16 8.01
C LEU A 209 5.51 15.22 7.30
N ALA A 210 6.18 16.37 7.40
CA ALA A 210 7.52 16.63 6.87
C ALA A 210 8.44 17.22 7.96
N GLY A 211 9.73 17.31 7.68
CA GLY A 211 10.73 17.87 8.61
C GLY A 211 11.70 16.81 9.13
N ASP A 212 12.25 17.05 10.32
CA ASP A 212 13.25 16.16 10.93
C ASP A 212 12.58 15.01 11.69
N ILE A 213 12.07 14.03 10.94
CA ILE A 213 11.41 12.85 11.50
C ILE A 213 12.29 11.62 11.25
N ASN A 214 12.94 11.13 12.30
CA ASN A 214 13.80 9.95 12.23
C ASN A 214 13.01 8.67 12.51
N LEU A 215 12.28 8.20 11.50
CA LEU A 215 11.53 6.94 11.57
C LEU A 215 12.40 5.81 11.02
N LYS A 216 13.07 5.08 11.91
CA LYS A 216 13.71 3.82 11.56
C LYS A 216 12.64 2.75 11.41
N MET A 217 12.42 2.32 10.17
CA MET A 217 11.81 1.02 9.94
C MET A 217 12.86 -0.02 10.33
N SER A 218 12.56 -0.87 11.32
CA SER A 218 13.37 -2.06 11.52
C SER A 218 13.32 -2.83 10.21
N ASP A 219 14.48 -3.11 9.59
CA ASP A 219 14.62 -3.84 8.34
C ASP A 219 14.00 -5.24 8.47
N GLN A 220 12.68 -5.34 8.35
CA GLN A 220 12.04 -6.58 7.93
C GLN A 220 12.24 -6.67 6.43
N GLN A 221 13.28 -7.42 6.08
CA GLN A 221 13.66 -7.83 4.74
C GLN A 221 12.43 -8.17 3.89
N ASN A 222 12.10 -7.27 2.98
CA ASN A 222 11.71 -7.62 1.63
C ASN A 222 12.51 -6.71 0.69
N SER A 223 13.79 -7.01 0.59
CA SER A 223 14.69 -6.51 -0.43
C SER A 223 14.30 -7.09 -1.79
N GLY A 224 13.20 -6.57 -2.35
CA GLY A 224 12.95 -6.53 -3.78
C GLY A 224 13.40 -5.17 -4.28
N ALA A 225 14.64 -5.09 -4.77
CA ALA A 225 15.14 -3.92 -5.47
C ALA A 225 14.36 -3.75 -6.79
N GLU A 226 13.25 -3.01 -6.77
CA GLU A 226 12.65 -2.50 -7.99
C GLU A 226 13.33 -1.17 -8.37
N ASN A 227 14.44 -1.29 -9.10
CA ASN A 227 14.82 -0.28 -10.08
C ASN A 227 13.79 -0.33 -11.21
N GLY A 228 12.71 0.43 -11.05
CA GLY A 228 11.67 0.56 -12.05
C GLY A 228 11.31 2.02 -12.28
N PHE A 229 11.77 2.57 -13.41
CA PHE A 229 11.11 3.68 -14.06
C PHE A 229 9.71 3.22 -14.50
N TYR A 230 8.73 3.26 -13.59
CA TYR A 230 7.35 2.95 -13.93
C TYR A 230 6.68 4.21 -14.49
N ARG A 231 6.28 4.09 -15.74
CA ARG A 231 5.44 5.02 -16.48
C ARG A 231 4.13 5.20 -15.70
N ALA A 232 3.83 6.43 -15.26
CA ALA A 232 2.54 6.74 -14.67
C ALA A 232 1.44 6.50 -15.71
N LEU A 233 0.62 5.47 -15.52
CA LEU A 233 -0.67 5.36 -16.18
C LEU A 233 -1.66 6.13 -15.30
N ALA A 234 -2.15 7.25 -15.82
CA ALA A 234 -3.21 8.02 -15.17
C ALA A 234 -4.48 7.15 -15.06
N PRO A 235 -5.13 7.06 -13.89
CA PRO A 235 -6.42 6.40 -13.78
C PRO A 235 -7.50 7.18 -14.57
N ALA A 236 -8.50 6.44 -15.05
CA ALA A 236 -9.68 7.02 -15.69
C ALA A 236 -10.44 7.90 -14.69
N TYR A 237 -10.76 9.11 -15.14
CA TYR A 237 -11.26 10.24 -14.37
C TYR A 237 -12.75 10.05 -14.01
N ASN A 238 -13.08 9.84 -12.74
CA ASN A 238 -14.38 10.24 -12.20
C ASN A 238 -14.17 11.58 -11.49
N SER A 239 -14.66 12.66 -12.10
CA SER A 239 -14.42 14.04 -11.67
C SER A 239 -15.24 14.40 -10.42
N GLN A 240 -14.58 14.44 -9.27
CA GLN A 240 -14.88 15.36 -8.18
C GLN A 240 -13.64 16.24 -7.97
N PHE A 241 -13.77 17.54 -8.22
CA PHE A 241 -12.68 18.52 -8.03
C PHE A 241 -12.34 18.69 -6.54
N PRO A 242 -11.08 19.04 -6.21
CA PRO A 242 -10.20 18.07 -5.61
C PRO A 242 -9.95 18.37 -4.14
N THR A 243 -9.82 17.32 -3.36
CA THR A 243 -9.12 17.32 -2.08
C THR A 243 -7.85 18.16 -2.19
N THR A 244 -7.70 19.19 -1.35
CA THR A 244 -6.52 20.07 -1.32
C THR A 244 -5.82 19.98 0.03
N VAL A 245 -4.52 20.28 0.02
CA VAL A 245 -3.68 20.28 1.22
C VAL A 245 -3.55 21.70 1.75
N GLU A 246 -3.95 21.91 3.01
CA GLU A 246 -3.88 23.22 3.68
C GLU A 246 -2.45 23.55 4.17
N LYS A 247 -2.22 24.83 4.48
CA LYS A 247 -0.90 25.37 4.89
C LYS A 247 -0.43 24.78 6.22
N SER A 248 0.88 24.60 6.36
CA SER A 248 1.46 23.91 7.51
C SER A 248 1.38 24.65 8.85
N GLN A 249 1.26 23.86 9.92
CA GLN A 249 1.64 24.23 11.27
C GLN A 249 2.99 23.58 11.62
N GLU A 250 3.91 24.35 12.21
CA GLU A 250 5.17 23.81 12.74
C GLU A 250 4.99 23.40 14.21
N VAL A 251 5.41 22.17 14.53
CA VAL A 251 5.46 21.64 15.89
C VAL A 251 6.83 20.99 16.08
N ALA A 252 7.72 21.64 16.84
CA ALA A 252 9.05 21.12 17.20
C ALA A 252 9.90 20.64 15.99
N GLY A 253 9.91 21.40 14.90
CA GLY A 253 10.66 21.05 13.67
C GLY A 253 9.95 20.06 12.73
N VAL A 254 8.72 19.67 13.06
CA VAL A 254 7.81 18.90 12.20
C VAL A 254 6.79 19.84 11.58
N TYR A 255 6.62 19.76 10.27
CA TYR A 255 5.61 20.51 9.51
C TYR A 255 4.44 19.60 9.20
N VAL A 256 3.24 20.00 9.61
CA VAL A 256 2.01 19.22 9.42
C VAL A 256 1.12 19.90 8.40
N TYR A 257 0.79 19.22 7.30
CA TYR A 257 -0.15 19.70 6.29
C TYR A 257 -1.43 18.87 6.32
N THR A 258 -2.58 19.52 6.43
CA THR A 258 -3.87 18.83 6.65
C THR A 258 -4.65 18.66 5.35
N ILE A 259 -5.33 17.52 5.25
CA ILE A 259 -6.33 17.19 4.25
C ILE A 259 -7.63 16.93 5.01
N ASN A 260 -8.53 17.91 5.00
CA ASN A 260 -9.77 17.88 5.78
C ASN A 260 -10.96 17.27 5.01
N GLN A 261 -10.76 16.89 3.75
CA GLN A 261 -11.80 16.30 2.91
C GLN A 261 -11.56 14.80 2.76
N SER A 262 -12.63 14.01 2.87
CA SER A 262 -12.54 12.57 2.70
C SER A 262 -12.20 12.19 1.27
N PHE A 263 -11.38 11.16 1.11
CA PHE A 263 -10.92 10.65 -0.19
C PHE A 263 -10.53 9.19 -0.10
N SER A 264 -10.29 8.56 -1.24
CA SER A 264 -9.87 7.17 -1.31
C SER A 264 -8.62 7.02 -2.16
N ILE A 265 -7.74 6.11 -1.75
CA ILE A 265 -6.54 5.76 -2.51
C ILE A 265 -6.61 4.29 -2.88
N ASP A 266 -6.76 4.02 -4.18
CA ASP A 266 -6.79 2.67 -4.71
C ASP A 266 -5.44 1.95 -4.51
N SER A 267 -5.48 0.63 -4.54
CA SER A 267 -4.29 -0.21 -4.44
C SER A 267 -3.31 0.08 -5.58
N LYS A 268 -2.00 0.10 -5.29
CA LYS A 268 -0.92 0.32 -6.26
C LYS A 268 -1.05 1.61 -7.07
N THR A 269 -1.56 2.68 -6.44
CA THR A 269 -1.72 3.99 -7.10
C THR A 269 -0.88 5.07 -6.45
N ASN A 270 -0.65 6.13 -7.23
CA ASN A 270 -0.09 7.39 -6.78
C ASN A 270 -1.18 8.46 -6.93
N TYR A 271 -1.50 9.13 -5.84
CA TYR A 271 -2.52 10.16 -5.77
C TYR A 271 -1.85 11.53 -5.65
N LEU A 272 -2.07 12.39 -6.64
CA LEU A 272 -1.47 13.73 -6.69
C LEU A 272 -2.48 14.77 -6.23
N LEU A 273 -2.16 15.47 -5.15
CA LEU A 273 -2.99 16.53 -4.59
C LEU A 273 -2.31 17.90 -4.71
N PRO A 274 -3.02 18.93 -5.22
CA PRO A 274 -2.52 20.30 -5.15
C PRO A 274 -2.29 20.72 -3.70
N MET A 275 -1.14 21.35 -3.44
CA MET A 275 -0.83 21.98 -2.16
C MET A 275 -0.99 23.51 -2.26
N PHE A 276 -0.56 24.20 -1.19
CA PHE A 276 -0.39 25.65 -1.17
C PHE A 276 0.49 26.14 -2.34
N ARG A 277 0.28 27.40 -2.76
CA ARG A 277 1.09 28.07 -3.78
C ARG A 277 2.09 29.02 -3.11
N PRO A 278 3.35 28.60 -2.91
CA PRO A 278 4.38 29.46 -2.32
C PRO A 278 4.69 30.64 -3.26
N GLN A 279 4.94 31.80 -2.66
CA GLN A 279 5.53 32.93 -3.38
C GLN A 279 7.05 32.73 -3.39
N VAL A 280 7.63 32.70 -4.58
CA VAL A 280 9.07 32.44 -4.74
C VAL A 280 9.76 33.58 -5.45
N ASN A 281 10.97 33.91 -5.00
CA ASN A 281 11.91 34.70 -5.78
C ASN A 281 13.00 33.77 -6.31
N VAL A 282 13.33 33.90 -7.60
CA VAL A 282 14.32 33.06 -8.26
C VAL A 282 15.42 33.93 -8.84
N THR A 283 16.66 33.72 -8.38
CA THR A 283 17.84 34.34 -8.98
C THR A 283 18.55 33.33 -9.87
N ARG A 284 18.70 33.67 -11.16
CA ARG A 284 19.48 32.88 -12.13
C ARG A 284 20.97 33.25 -12.04
N PHE A 285 21.85 32.26 -12.05
CA PHE A 285 23.29 32.46 -12.13
C PHE A 285 23.98 31.34 -12.92
N VAL A 286 25.18 31.60 -13.43
CA VAL A 286 25.98 30.60 -14.14
C VAL A 286 27.01 30.00 -13.19
N SER A 287 26.99 28.68 -13.06
CA SER A 287 28.01 27.92 -12.33
C SER A 287 28.94 27.25 -13.32
N ILE A 288 30.25 27.31 -13.08
CA ILE A 288 31.22 26.57 -13.91
C ILE A 288 31.72 25.40 -13.07
N TYR A 289 31.30 24.18 -13.43
CA TYR A 289 31.88 22.99 -12.82
C TYR A 289 33.25 22.73 -13.46
N LYS A 290 34.31 22.88 -12.66
CA LYS A 290 35.67 22.51 -13.09
C LYS A 290 35.91 21.06 -12.71
N THR A 291 36.01 20.19 -13.70
CA THR A 291 36.49 18.81 -13.49
C THR A 291 38.00 18.88 -13.25
N TYR A 292 38.42 19.01 -12.00
CA TYR A 292 39.83 18.93 -11.64
C TYR A 292 40.26 17.46 -11.59
N PHE A 293 40.92 16.99 -12.65
CA PHE A 293 41.77 15.80 -12.57
C PHE A 293 43.16 16.16 -13.12
N TYR A 294 44.15 16.00 -12.25
CA TYR A 294 45.60 15.93 -12.49
C TYR A 294 46.11 16.34 -13.89
N GLY A 295 46.63 17.56 -14.00
CA GLY A 295 47.44 17.98 -15.15
C GLY A 295 47.40 19.50 -15.37
N VAL A 296 48.58 20.11 -15.49
CA VAL A 296 48.75 21.55 -15.76
C VAL A 296 48.46 21.84 -17.23
N THR A 297 47.21 21.69 -17.66
CA THR A 297 46.74 22.08 -18.99
C THR A 297 45.48 22.93 -18.90
N LYS A 298 45.23 23.75 -19.92
CA LYS A 298 44.08 24.65 -20.00
C LYS A 298 42.78 23.87 -19.76
N SER A 299 42.12 24.11 -18.63
CA SER A 299 40.83 23.48 -18.33
C SER A 299 39.70 24.24 -19.01
N THR A 300 38.97 23.59 -19.91
CA THR A 300 37.67 24.08 -20.39
C THR A 300 36.57 23.47 -19.53
N GLY A 301 35.72 24.32 -18.94
CA GLY A 301 34.53 23.91 -18.19
C GLY A 301 33.28 24.25 -18.97
N LYS A 302 32.23 23.42 -18.86
CA LYS A 302 30.91 23.78 -19.36
C LYS A 302 30.23 24.68 -18.32
N GLY A 303 29.66 25.79 -18.77
CA GLY A 303 28.78 26.61 -17.92
C GLY A 303 27.46 25.87 -17.71
N GLU A 304 27.07 25.71 -16.46
CA GLU A 304 25.77 25.18 -16.05
C GLU A 304 24.89 26.32 -15.56
N ARG A 305 23.59 26.27 -15.91
CA ARG A 305 22.60 27.18 -15.33
C ARG A 305 22.30 26.73 -13.91
N SER A 306 22.24 27.69 -13.00
CA SER A 306 21.93 27.46 -11.60
C SER A 306 20.89 28.47 -11.12
N TYR A 307 20.08 28.04 -10.16
CA TYR A 307 18.98 28.82 -9.62
C TYR A 307 19.13 28.90 -8.11
N ARG A 308 18.94 30.09 -7.54
CA ARG A 308 18.75 30.28 -6.11
C ARG A 308 17.27 30.60 -5.91
N LEU A 309 16.59 29.75 -5.16
CA LEU A 309 15.17 29.91 -4.85
C LEU A 309 15.04 30.33 -3.38
N SER A 310 14.22 31.35 -3.14
CA SER A 310 13.77 31.73 -1.81
C SER A 310 12.25 31.74 -1.80
N SER A 311 11.65 31.20 -0.74
CA SER A 311 10.20 31.04 -0.59
C SER A 311 9.72 31.80 0.64
N ASP A 312 8.49 32.29 0.60
CA ASP A 312 7.79 32.90 1.73
C ASP A 312 7.35 31.88 2.80
N VAL A 313 7.38 30.59 2.45
CA VAL A 313 7.00 29.47 3.32
C VAL A 313 8.03 28.34 3.27
N PHE A 314 8.01 27.49 4.30
CA PHE A 314 8.79 26.26 4.30
C PHE A 314 8.36 25.33 3.17
N LEU A 315 9.34 24.86 2.40
CA LEU A 315 9.16 23.91 1.31
C LEU A 315 9.64 22.53 1.79
N PRO A 316 8.74 21.55 1.97
CA PRO A 316 9.16 20.17 2.21
C PRO A 316 10.11 19.66 1.14
N ARG A 317 11.03 18.78 1.54
CA ARG A 317 12.00 18.20 0.61
C ARG A 317 11.29 17.42 -0.50
N GLY A 318 11.71 17.64 -1.74
CA GLY A 318 10.97 17.11 -2.88
C GLY A 318 11.63 17.33 -4.23
N ASN A 319 11.18 16.59 -5.23
CA ASN A 319 11.66 16.75 -6.61
C ASN A 319 11.02 18.00 -7.22
N CYS A 320 11.83 18.87 -7.81
CA CYS A 320 11.41 20.06 -8.53
C CYS A 320 11.76 19.96 -10.01
N MET A 321 10.74 19.93 -10.85
CA MET A 321 10.89 20.07 -12.30
C MET A 321 10.92 21.55 -12.66
N ILE A 322 11.90 21.95 -13.47
CA ILE A 322 12.11 23.34 -13.86
C ILE A 322 11.78 23.51 -15.34
N ARG A 323 10.93 24.49 -15.64
CA ARG A 323 10.56 24.89 -17.00
C ARG A 323 10.90 26.35 -17.25
N GLU A 324 11.54 26.62 -18.39
CA GLU A 324 11.80 27.98 -18.89
C GLU A 324 11.09 28.14 -20.23
N TYR A 325 10.20 29.13 -20.38
CA TYR A 325 9.46 29.36 -21.63
C TYR A 325 8.83 28.07 -22.19
N ASP A 326 8.19 27.28 -21.30
CA ASP A 326 7.63 25.94 -21.54
C ASP A 326 8.62 24.79 -21.81
N TYR A 327 9.91 25.07 -22.01
CA TYR A 327 10.93 24.03 -22.17
C TYR A 327 11.29 23.41 -20.83
N PHE A 328 11.31 22.07 -20.76
CA PHE A 328 11.90 21.37 -19.62
C PHE A 328 13.42 21.56 -19.64
N VAL A 329 13.95 22.23 -18.61
CA VAL A 329 15.39 22.57 -18.53
C VAL A 329 16.13 21.78 -17.47
N GLY A 330 15.44 21.11 -16.55
CA GLY A 330 16.06 20.22 -15.59
C GLY A 330 15.18 19.80 -14.42
N GLU A 331 15.75 18.95 -13.58
CA GLU A 331 15.17 18.46 -12.34
C GLU A 331 16.19 18.63 -11.21
N ARG A 332 15.74 19.06 -10.03
CA ARG A 332 16.56 19.16 -8.82
C ARG A 332 15.78 18.72 -7.59
N TYR A 333 16.48 18.23 -6.58
CA TYR A 333 15.91 17.95 -5.27
C TYR A 333 16.03 19.20 -4.40
N LEU A 334 14.91 19.69 -3.86
CA LEU A 334 14.84 20.81 -2.92
C LEU A 334 15.10 20.36 -1.48
#